data_AF-A0A7W1KXV1-F1
#
_entry.id   AF-A0A7W1KXV1-F1
#
_cell.length_a   1.000
_cell.length_b   1.000
_cell.length_c   1.000
_cell.angle_alpha   90.00
_cell.angle_beta   90.00
_cell.angle_gamma   90.00
#
_symmetry.space_group_name_H-M   'P 1'
#
loop_
_entity.id
_entity.type
_entity.pdbx_description
1 polymer ?
#
loop_
_entity_poly.entity_id
_entity_poly.type
_entity_poly.pdbx_seq_one_letter_code
_entity_poly.pdbx_strand_id
1 'polypeptide(L)'
;CPVCGEIYNTYFKPPKTDNVCDLHPEAELTHRADDNQETVQARLKTFAEQTRPLLEYYQALSILHRVDGTREPEEIYRDIEKVVTSEE
;
A
#
# COMPACT_ATOMS: atom_id res chain seq x y z
N CYS A 1 -4.91 -10.43 8.59
CA CYS A 1 -5.71 -11.19 9.57
C CYS A 1 -7.04 -11.58 8.95
N PRO A 2 -7.45 -12.86 8.96
CA PRO A 2 -8.72 -13.30 8.37
C PRO A 2 -9.96 -12.79 9.12
N VAL A 3 -9.81 -12.34 10.38
CA VAL A 3 -10.93 -11.85 11.21
C VAL A 3 -11.19 -10.36 10.99
N CYS A 4 -10.14 -9.51 11.09
CA CYS A 4 -10.31 -8.05 11.04
C CYS A 4 -9.70 -7.36 9.82
N GLY A 5 -9.00 -8.09 8.94
CA GLY A 5 -8.34 -7.51 7.78
C GLY A 5 -7.04 -6.77 8.07
N GLU A 6 -6.58 -6.70 9.33
CA GLU A 6 -5.31 -6.05 9.68
C GLU A 6 -4.15 -6.61 8.85
N ILE A 7 -3.38 -5.69 8.24
CA ILE A 7 -2.29 -6.01 7.32
C ILE A 7 -0.97 -5.93 8.08
N TYR A 8 -0.21 -7.01 7.95
CA TYR A 8 1.14 -7.15 8.47
C TYR A 8 2.14 -7.25 7.32
N ASN A 9 3.39 -6.97 7.62
CA ASN A 9 4.50 -7.17 6.70
C ASN A 9 5.68 -7.76 7.46
N THR A 10 6.30 -8.80 6.93
CA THR A 10 7.39 -9.53 7.60
C THR A 10 8.60 -8.65 7.96
N TYR A 11 8.81 -7.53 7.26
CA TYR A 11 9.96 -6.65 7.43
C TYR A 11 9.59 -5.32 8.09
N PHE A 12 8.53 -4.66 7.60
CA PHE A 12 8.19 -3.29 7.98
C PHE A 12 7.12 -3.19 9.07
N LYS A 13 6.35 -4.25 9.28
CA LYS A 13 5.25 -4.29 10.27
C LYS A 13 4.99 -5.74 10.73
N PRO A 14 5.98 -6.40 11.36
CA PRO A 14 5.81 -7.77 11.82
C PRO A 14 4.80 -7.82 12.98
N PRO A 15 4.07 -8.93 13.15
CA PRO A 15 3.25 -9.14 14.34
C PRO A 15 4.14 -9.28 15.59
N LYS A 16 3.58 -9.04 16.77
CA LYS A 16 4.29 -9.23 18.05
C LYS A 16 4.60 -10.70 18.32
N THR A 17 3.68 -11.58 17.93
CA THR A 17 3.82 -13.02 18.00
C THR A 17 3.78 -13.58 16.58
N ASP A 18 4.77 -14.39 16.23
CA ASP A 18 4.88 -14.93 14.87
C ASP A 18 3.60 -15.64 14.43
N ASN A 19 3.15 -15.35 13.22
CA ASN A 19 1.91 -15.85 12.61
C ASN A 19 0.60 -15.57 13.39
N VAL A 20 0.57 -14.67 14.37
CA VAL A 20 -0.65 -14.37 15.15
C VAL A 20 -1.05 -12.90 15.02
N CYS A 21 -2.35 -12.62 14.93
CA CYS A 21 -2.85 -11.24 14.92
C CYS A 21 -2.74 -10.59 16.31
N ASP A 22 -2.14 -9.40 16.38
CA ASP A 22 -1.99 -8.64 17.63
C ASP A 22 -3.31 -8.22 18.28
N LEU A 23 -4.39 -8.15 17.49
CA LEU A 23 -5.74 -7.78 17.95
C LEU A 23 -6.64 -9.00 18.19
N HIS A 24 -6.29 -10.15 17.61
CA HIS A 24 -7.07 -11.40 17.68
C HIS A 24 -6.10 -12.56 17.92
N PRO A 25 -5.70 -12.82 19.19
CA PRO A 25 -4.69 -13.83 19.52
C PRO A 25 -5.07 -15.26 19.12
N GLU A 26 -6.34 -15.53 18.90
CA GLU A 26 -6.88 -16.79 18.39
C GLU A 26 -6.83 -16.93 16.86
N ALA A 27 -6.48 -15.87 16.14
CA ALA A 27 -6.46 -15.84 14.68
C ALA A 27 -5.03 -15.95 14.13
N GLU A 28 -4.78 -17.01 13.38
CA GLU A 28 -3.55 -17.18 12.61
C GLU A 28 -3.54 -16.26 11.38
N LEU A 29 -2.40 -15.61 11.13
CA LEU A 29 -2.19 -14.79 9.96
C LEU A 29 -1.99 -15.69 8.73
N THR A 30 -2.56 -15.27 7.61
CA THR A 30 -2.42 -15.97 6.34
C THR A 30 -1.80 -15.05 5.30
N HIS A 31 -0.94 -15.61 4.46
CA HIS A 31 -0.51 -14.95 3.23
C HIS A 31 -1.63 -14.99 2.20
N ARG A 32 -1.75 -13.92 1.40
CA ARG A 32 -2.67 -13.96 0.27
C ARG A 32 -2.14 -14.92 -0.79
N ALA A 33 -3.05 -15.63 -1.45
CA ALA A 33 -2.68 -16.59 -2.49
C ALA A 33 -1.93 -15.95 -3.67
N ASP A 34 -2.17 -14.66 -3.93
CA ASP A 34 -1.57 -13.90 -5.03
C ASP A 34 -0.27 -13.16 -4.66
N ASP A 35 0.20 -13.25 -3.41
CA ASP A 35 1.46 -12.66 -2.96
C ASP A 35 2.66 -13.59 -3.28
N ASN A 36 2.80 -13.96 -4.55
CA ASN A 36 3.91 -14.75 -5.07
C ASN A 36 4.60 -14.02 -6.23
N GLN A 37 5.86 -14.36 -6.51
CA GLN A 37 6.69 -13.63 -7.47
C GLN A 37 6.07 -13.54 -8.87
N GLU A 38 5.56 -14.65 -9.39
CA GLU A 38 4.94 -14.70 -10.73
C GLU A 38 3.74 -13.75 -10.82
N THR A 39 2.85 -13.80 -9.82
CA THR A 39 1.66 -12.95 -9.78
C THR A 39 2.02 -11.48 -9.59
N VAL A 40 3.01 -11.18 -8.74
CA VAL A 40 3.50 -9.81 -8.54
C VAL A 40 4.08 -9.24 -9.84
N GLN A 41 4.89 -10.00 -10.57
CA GLN A 41 5.44 -9.58 -11.87
C GLN A 41 4.32 -9.29 -12.89
N ALA A 42 3.33 -10.17 -13.00
CA ALA A 42 2.18 -9.97 -13.88
C ALA A 42 1.41 -8.69 -13.49
N ARG A 43 1.14 -8.48 -12.20
CA ARG A 43 0.43 -7.29 -11.69
C ARG A 43 1.20 -6.00 -11.97
N LEU A 44 2.53 -6.00 -11.82
CA LEU A 44 3.36 -4.83 -12.14
C LEU A 44 3.34 -4.49 -13.64
N LYS A 45 3.36 -5.51 -14.51
CA LYS A 45 3.19 -5.32 -15.96
C LYS A 45 1.82 -4.72 -16.28
N THR A 46 0.74 -5.29 -15.74
CA THR A 46 -0.61 -4.77 -15.93
C THR A 46 -0.75 -3.33 -15.41
N PHE A 47 -0.18 -3.00 -14.25
CA PHE A 47 -0.14 -1.64 -13.73
C PHE A 47 0.56 -0.68 -14.71
N ALA A 48 1.72 -1.07 -15.25
CA ALA A 48 2.48 -0.25 -16.19
C ALA A 48 1.73 0.00 -17.52
N GLU A 49 0.93 -0.97 -17.97
CA GLU A 49 0.16 -0.90 -19.21
C GLU A 49 -1.19 -0.17 -19.03
N GLN A 50 -1.89 -0.40 -17.93
CA GLN A 50 -3.28 0.03 -17.77
C GLN A 50 -3.46 1.18 -16.78
N THR A 51 -2.68 1.21 -15.70
CA THR A 51 -2.83 2.21 -14.64
C THR A 51 -1.89 3.39 -14.82
N ARG A 52 -0.64 3.17 -15.23
CA ARG A 52 0.35 4.24 -15.43
C ARG A 52 -0.11 5.34 -16.40
N PRO A 53 -0.82 5.07 -17.51
CA PRO A 53 -1.34 6.13 -18.39
C PRO A 53 -2.30 7.10 -17.70
N LEU A 54 -2.94 6.72 -16.59
CA LEU A 54 -3.78 7.64 -15.81
C LEU A 54 -3.01 8.84 -15.26
N LEU A 55 -1.68 8.74 -15.10
CA LEU A 55 -0.84 9.87 -14.73
C LEU A 55 -0.94 11.01 -15.77
N GLU A 56 -0.95 10.68 -17.07
CA GLU A 56 -1.08 11.67 -18.14
C GLU A 56 -2.44 12.36 -18.08
N TYR A 57 -3.50 11.58 -17.83
CA TYR A 57 -4.86 12.10 -17.68
C TYR A 57 -4.98 13.09 -16.53
N TYR A 58 -4.55 12.73 -15.31
CA TYR A 58 -4.63 13.62 -14.14
C TYR A 58 -3.66 14.81 -14.25
N GLN A 59 -2.52 14.62 -14.92
CA GLN A 59 -1.60 15.72 -15.20
C GLN A 59 -2.21 16.74 -16.16
N ALA A 60 -2.93 16.30 -17.20
CA ALA A 60 -3.64 17.20 -18.12
C ALA A 60 -4.74 18.01 -17.42
N LEU A 61 -5.35 17.46 -16.36
CA LEU A 61 -6.30 18.15 -15.51
C LEU A 61 -5.65 19.10 -14.49
N SER A 62 -4.32 19.14 -14.41
CA SER A 62 -3.56 19.94 -13.43
C SER A 62 -3.90 19.64 -11.96
N ILE A 63 -4.41 18.44 -11.67
CA ILE A 63 -4.75 17.98 -10.31
C ILE A 63 -3.85 16.83 -9.82
N LEU A 64 -2.83 16.47 -10.60
CA LEU A 64 -1.88 15.43 -10.21
C LEU A 64 -0.83 15.98 -9.23
N HIS A 65 -0.81 15.43 -8.03
CA HIS A 65 0.26 15.63 -7.06
C HIS A 65 1.09 14.35 -6.93
N ARG A 66 2.41 14.50 -6.76
CA ARG A 66 3.35 13.37 -6.61
C ARG A 66 3.90 13.35 -5.19
N VAL A 67 3.88 12.18 -4.56
CA VAL A 67 4.46 11.91 -3.24
C VAL A 67 5.41 10.73 -3.36
N ASP A 68 6.57 10.81 -2.70
CA ASP A 68 7.54 9.72 -2.63
C ASP A 68 7.09 8.65 -1.63
N GLY A 69 6.68 7.49 -2.15
CA GLY A 69 6.20 6.36 -1.35
C GLY A 69 7.29 5.44 -0.78
N THR A 70 8.57 5.82 -0.84
CA THR A 70 9.71 4.98 -0.38
C THR A 70 10.25 5.36 1.00
N ARG A 71 9.59 6.29 1.68
CA ARG A 71 9.96 6.83 3.01
C ARG A 71 9.16 6.17 4.14
N GLU A 72 9.43 6.58 5.38
CA GLU A 72 8.67 6.12 6.55
C GLU A 72 7.17 6.52 6.44
N PRO A 73 6.23 5.67 6.91
CA PRO A 73 4.80 5.91 6.78
C PRO A 73 4.33 7.29 7.29
N GLU A 74 4.86 7.75 8.42
CA GLU A 74 4.52 9.06 9.00
C GLU A 74 5.02 10.22 8.13
N GLU A 75 6.12 10.06 7.41
CA GLU A 75 6.64 11.05 6.47
C GLU A 75 5.73 11.14 5.24
N ILE A 76 5.37 9.98 4.68
CA ILE A 76 4.46 9.87 3.54
C ILE A 76 3.10 10.49 3.89
N TYR A 77 2.56 10.18 5.08
CA TYR A 77 1.30 10.72 5.54
C TYR A 77 1.31 12.26 5.58
N ARG A 78 2.35 12.87 6.16
CA ARG A 78 2.48 14.33 6.20
C ARG A 78 2.57 14.97 4.82
N ASP A 79 3.26 14.32 3.88
CA ASP A 79 3.36 14.84 2.51
C ASP A 79 2.02 14.76 1.77
N ILE A 80 1.23 13.70 2.00
CA ILE A 80 -0.15 13.59 1.50
C ILE A 80 -1.07 14.62 2.17
N GLU A 81 -1.00 14.78 3.50
CA GLU A 81 -1.81 15.74 4.26
C GLU A 81 -1.60 17.15 3.73
N LYS A 82 -0.35 17.58 3.53
CA LYS A 82 -0.03 18.89 2.93
C LYS A 82 -0.70 19.07 1.58
N VAL A 83 -0.65 18.06 0.70
CA VAL A 83 -1.29 18.14 -0.62
C VAL A 83 -2.79 18.37 -0.50
N VAL A 84 -3.47 17.59 0.36
CA VAL A 84 -4.94 17.63 0.50
C VAL A 84 -5.43 18.85 1.27
N THR A 85 -4.62 19.38 2.20
CA THR A 85 -4.98 20.52 3.06
C THR A 85 -4.48 21.86 2.51
N SER A 86 -3.58 21.86 1.52
CA SER A 86 -3.05 23.09 0.90
C SER A 86 -4.04 23.83 -0.02
N GLU A 87 -5.30 23.40 -0.08
CA GLU A 87 -6.38 24.19 -0.69
C GLU A 87 -6.83 25.31 0.27
N GLU A 88 -6.10 26.43 0.24
CA GLU A 88 -6.60 27.78 0.58
C GLU A 88 -6.49 28.70 -0.65
#